data_AF-A0AAP2Z440-F1
#
_entry.id   AF-A0AAP2Z440-F1
#
_cell.length_a   1.000
_cell.length_b   1.000
_cell.length_c   1.000
_cell.angle_alpha   90.00
_cell.angle_beta   90.00
_cell.angle_gamma   90.00
#
_symmetry.space_group_name_H-M   'P 1'
#
loop_
_entity.id
_entity.type
_entity.pdbx_description
1 polymer ?
#
loop_
_entity_poly.entity_id
_entity_poly.type
_entity_poly.pdbx_seq_one_letter_code
_entity_poly.pdbx_strand_id
1 'polypeptide(L)'
;MTKVECEYCGESFKEQGLATHQRFCDAAEEDDSQDGAEYSELEEAVLERDGDVCARCEGTEHLVVHQIKPDHDDDQRYLVTLCEECDDELDGLHPRTKRTKIQNG
;
A
#
# COMPACT_ATOMS: atom_id res chain seq x y z
N MET A 1 -33.21 -19.54 6.92
CA MET A 1 -32.35 -18.63 6.12
C MET A 1 -30.94 -19.08 6.34
N THR A 2 -30.37 -19.75 5.34
CA THR A 2 -29.00 -20.23 5.32
C THR A 2 -28.07 -19.03 5.13
N LYS A 3 -27.12 -18.85 6.06
CA LYS A 3 -26.06 -17.86 5.95
C LYS A 3 -24.83 -18.58 5.39
N VAL A 4 -24.15 -17.96 4.44
CA VAL A 4 -22.95 -18.49 3.79
C VAL A 4 -21.81 -17.54 4.07
N GLU A 5 -20.66 -18.08 4.40
CA GLU A 5 -19.46 -17.34 4.75
C GLU A 5 -18.70 -16.91 3.49
N CYS A 6 -18.18 -15.69 3.49
CA CYS A 6 -17.27 -15.22 2.47
C CYS A 6 -15.90 -15.87 2.66
N GLU A 7 -15.40 -16.54 1.63
CA GLU A 7 -14.08 -17.18 1.64
C GLU A 7 -12.90 -16.20 1.72
N TYR A 8 -13.13 -14.92 1.39
CA TYR A 8 -12.09 -13.89 1.40
C TYR A 8 -11.98 -13.16 2.77
N CYS A 9 -13.10 -12.80 3.41
CA CYS A 9 -13.10 -12.02 4.65
C CYS A 9 -13.64 -12.75 5.89
N GLY A 10 -14.19 -13.96 5.73
CA GLY A 10 -14.76 -14.74 6.83
C GLY A 10 -16.09 -14.22 7.38
N GLU A 11 -16.68 -13.16 6.79
CA GLU A 11 -17.98 -12.65 7.22
C GLU A 11 -19.15 -13.48 6.67
N SER A 12 -20.22 -13.60 7.47
CA SER A 12 -21.42 -14.39 7.13
C SER A 12 -22.50 -13.54 6.45
N PHE A 13 -22.77 -13.81 5.17
CA PHE A 13 -23.80 -13.14 4.38
C PHE A 13 -25.01 -14.05 4.10
N LYS A 14 -26.11 -13.45 3.62
CA LYS A 14 -27.21 -14.22 3.04
C LYS A 14 -26.79 -14.73 1.66
N GLU A 15 -27.25 -15.90 1.23
CA GLU A 15 -26.93 -16.51 -0.07
C GLU A 15 -27.05 -15.54 -1.26
N GLN A 16 -28.08 -14.69 -1.29
CA GLN A 16 -28.28 -13.69 -2.36
C GLN A 16 -27.35 -12.47 -2.25
N GLY A 17 -26.83 -12.19 -1.07
CA GLY A 17 -25.94 -11.06 -0.80
C GLY A 17 -24.46 -11.40 -0.96
N LEU A 18 -24.10 -12.67 -0.84
CA LEU A 18 -22.71 -13.13 -0.94
C LEU A 18 -22.12 -12.84 -2.32
N ALA A 19 -22.85 -13.14 -3.39
CA ALA A 19 -22.37 -12.91 -4.75
C ALA A 19 -22.13 -11.43 -5.07
N THR A 20 -22.87 -10.51 -4.44
CA THR A 20 -22.60 -9.06 -4.57
C THR A 20 -21.42 -8.67 -3.71
N HIS A 21 -21.34 -9.18 -2.47
CA HIS A 21 -20.23 -8.90 -1.57
C HIS A 21 -18.89 -9.37 -2.15
N GLN A 22 -18.79 -10.59 -2.68
CA GLN A 22 -17.56 -11.14 -3.26
C GLN A 22 -16.99 -10.28 -4.41
N ARG A 23 -17.84 -9.54 -5.14
CA ARG A 23 -17.41 -8.64 -6.23
C ARG A 23 -16.78 -7.34 -5.75
N PHE A 24 -17.01 -6.98 -4.49
CA PHE A 24 -16.52 -5.76 -3.86
C PHE A 24 -15.82 -6.08 -2.52
N CYS A 25 -15.35 -7.32 -2.38
CA CYS A 25 -14.66 -7.74 -1.17
C CYS A 25 -13.24 -7.23 -1.28
N ASP A 26 -12.89 -6.24 -0.48
CA ASP A 26 -11.56 -5.61 -0.42
C ASP A 26 -10.46 -6.68 -0.21
N ALA A 27 -10.75 -7.67 0.64
CA ALA A 27 -9.88 -8.81 0.92
C ALA A 27 -9.67 -9.78 -0.26
N ALA A 28 -10.40 -9.63 -1.38
CA ALA A 28 -10.16 -10.39 -2.60
C ALA A 28 -9.05 -9.78 -3.47
N GLU A 29 -8.68 -8.51 -3.23
CA GLU A 29 -7.58 -7.83 -3.93
C GLU A 29 -6.23 -7.97 -3.19
N GLU A 30 -6.22 -8.57 -1.99
CA GLU A 30 -5.01 -8.82 -1.19
C GLU A 30 -4.30 -10.15 -1.53
N ASP A 31 -4.72 -10.86 -2.58
CA ASP A 31 -4.04 -12.07 -3.09
C ASP A 31 -3.22 -11.78 -4.37
N ASP A 32 -2.63 -10.60 -4.48
CA ASP A 32 -1.45 -10.38 -5.34
C ASP A 32 -0.18 -10.55 -4.50
N SER A 33 -0.06 -11.72 -3.85
CA SER A 33 1.16 -12.12 -3.14
C SER A 33 2.05 -12.97 -4.06
N GLN A 34 2.21 -12.51 -5.30
CA GLN A 34 3.19 -13.03 -6.25
C GLN A 34 4.31 -12.03 -6.56
N ASP A 35 4.59 -11.05 -5.71
CA ASP A 35 5.75 -10.15 -5.91
C ASP A 35 6.60 -10.01 -4.63
N GLY A 36 7.07 -11.15 -4.11
CA GLY A 36 7.97 -11.16 -2.94
C GLY A 36 9.45 -11.21 -3.30
N ALA A 37 9.79 -11.47 -4.56
CA ALA A 37 11.17 -11.70 -5.00
C ALA A 37 11.67 -10.65 -6.00
N GLU A 38 10.82 -10.17 -6.92
CA GLU A 38 11.21 -9.11 -7.85
C GLU A 38 11.20 -7.74 -7.14
N TYR A 39 10.26 -7.52 -6.21
CA TYR A 39 10.24 -6.35 -5.34
C TYR A 39 11.52 -6.18 -4.52
N SER A 40 12.14 -7.25 -4.02
CA SER A 40 13.37 -7.14 -3.22
C SER A 40 14.58 -6.65 -4.04
N GLU A 41 14.77 -7.16 -5.26
CA GLU A 41 15.89 -6.73 -6.12
C GLU A 41 15.71 -5.28 -6.59
N LEU A 42 14.46 -4.89 -6.84
CA LEU A 42 14.11 -3.53 -7.22
C LEU A 42 14.27 -2.55 -6.05
N GLU A 43 13.85 -2.95 -4.86
CA GLU A 43 13.99 -2.18 -3.62
C GLU A 43 15.46 -1.92 -3.29
N GLU A 44 16.30 -2.96 -3.34
CA GLU A 44 17.75 -2.85 -3.13
C GLU A 44 18.38 -1.89 -4.17
N ALA A 45 18.03 -2.02 -5.45
CA ALA A 45 18.57 -1.14 -6.48
C ALA A 45 18.17 0.34 -6.30
N VAL A 46 16.96 0.61 -5.78
CA VAL A 46 16.50 1.97 -5.48
C VAL A 46 17.23 2.53 -4.25
N LEU A 47 17.39 1.73 -3.19
CA LEU A 47 18.14 2.12 -1.99
C LEU A 47 19.61 2.43 -2.31
N GLU A 48 20.29 1.57 -3.07
CA GLU A 48 21.68 1.78 -3.48
C GLU A 48 21.83 3.04 -4.35
N ARG A 49 20.87 3.28 -5.25
CA ARG A 49 20.84 4.47 -6.11
C ARG A 49 20.69 5.74 -5.29
N ASP A 50 19.79 5.72 -4.32
CA ASP A 50 19.51 6.87 -3.45
C ASP A 50 20.54 7.01 -2.33
N GLY A 51 21.45 6.05 -2.19
CA GLY A 51 22.57 6.08 -1.24
C GLY A 51 22.15 5.80 0.20
N ASP A 52 21.13 4.96 0.38
CA ASP A 52 20.57 4.60 1.69
C ASP A 52 20.21 5.84 2.53
N VAL A 53 19.65 6.86 1.86
CA VAL A 53 19.13 8.06 2.51
C VAL A 53 17.73 8.40 2.01
N CYS A 54 16.91 8.94 2.91
CA CYS A 54 15.63 9.52 2.58
C CYS A 54 15.83 10.73 1.66
N ALA A 55 15.25 10.69 0.46
CA ALA A 55 15.34 11.77 -0.52
C ALA A 55 14.73 13.09 -0.05
N ARG A 56 13.91 13.07 1.03
CA ARG A 56 13.22 14.25 1.57
C ARG A 56 13.94 14.88 2.77
N CYS A 57 14.40 14.07 3.72
CA CYS A 57 14.95 14.57 5.00
C CYS A 57 16.39 14.14 5.27
N GLU A 58 17.01 13.38 4.37
CA GLU A 58 18.38 12.84 4.50
C GLU A 58 18.57 11.86 5.68
N GLY A 59 17.47 11.41 6.30
CA GLY A 59 17.49 10.34 7.31
C GLY A 59 18.01 9.03 6.73
N THR A 60 18.68 8.22 7.54
CA THR A 60 19.29 6.92 7.14
C THR A 60 18.62 5.73 7.81
N GLU A 61 17.64 6.00 8.67
CA GLU A 61 16.94 4.99 9.46
C GLU A 61 15.53 4.82 8.91
N HIS A 62 14.96 3.62 9.06
CA HIS A 62 13.56 3.34 8.72
C HIS A 62 13.23 3.67 7.27
N LEU A 63 14.06 3.22 6.33
CA LEU A 63 13.91 3.52 4.91
C LEU A 63 12.96 2.54 4.22
N VAL A 64 12.13 3.09 3.34
CA VAL A 64 11.17 2.38 2.50
C VAL A 64 11.21 2.94 1.07
N VAL A 65 10.80 2.14 0.10
CA VAL A 65 10.69 2.58 -1.30
C VAL A 65 9.25 3.03 -1.58
N HIS A 66 9.09 4.31 -1.90
CA HIS A 66 7.82 4.94 -2.21
C HIS A 66 7.62 5.08 -3.72
N GLN A 67 6.43 4.71 -4.20
CA GLN A 67 6.05 4.85 -5.61
C GLN A 67 5.35 6.19 -5.85
N ILE A 68 5.98 7.06 -6.65
CA ILE A 68 5.50 8.43 -6.93
C ILE A 68 4.24 8.41 -7.82
N LYS A 69 4.08 7.39 -8.67
CA LYS A 69 2.94 7.24 -9.58
C LYS A 69 2.42 5.80 -9.63
N PRO A 70 1.21 5.53 -9.11
CA PRO A 70 0.63 4.19 -9.07
C PRO A 70 0.15 3.65 -10.41
N ASP A 71 0.06 4.50 -11.44
CA ASP A 71 -0.45 4.15 -12.77
C ASP A 71 0.67 3.67 -13.73
N HIS A 72 1.90 3.56 -13.24
CA HIS A 72 3.04 3.08 -14.01
C HIS A 72 3.63 1.86 -13.29
N ASP A 73 3.78 0.76 -14.03
CA ASP A 73 4.58 -0.41 -13.62
C ASP A 73 5.89 0.04 -12.96
N ASP A 74 6.40 -0.80 -12.05
CA ASP A 74 7.54 -0.65 -11.16
C ASP A 74 8.88 -0.28 -11.84
N ASP A 75 8.86 0.84 -12.56
CA ASP A 75 9.98 1.45 -13.23
C ASP A 75 10.73 2.22 -12.16
N GLN A 76 12.00 1.86 -11.99
CA GLN A 76 12.91 2.48 -11.03
C GLN A 76 12.84 4.02 -11.03
N ARG A 77 12.52 4.66 -12.17
CA ARG A 77 12.40 6.12 -12.28
C ARG A 77 11.23 6.73 -11.50
N TYR A 78 10.22 5.94 -11.14
CA TYR A 78 9.07 6.37 -10.35
C TYR A 78 9.13 5.89 -8.90
N LEU A 79 10.21 5.23 -8.50
CA LEU A 79 10.48 4.78 -7.14
C LEU A 79 11.50 5.70 -6.48
N VAL A 80 11.33 5.99 -5.19
CA VAL A 80 12.26 6.81 -4.40
C VAL A 80 12.35 6.31 -2.97
N THR A 81 13.55 6.34 -2.39
CA THR A 81 13.77 6.03 -0.99
C THR A 81 13.29 7.18 -0.08
N LEU A 82 12.42 6.86 0.87
CA LEU A 82 11.97 7.77 1.94
C LEU A 82 12.10 7.08 3.30
N CYS A 83 12.16 7.85 4.39
CA CYS A 83 11.94 7.27 5.71
C CYS A 83 10.44 7.08 5.96
N GLU A 84 10.06 6.11 6.81
CA GLU A 84 8.67 5.81 7.19
C GLU A 84 7.88 7.07 7.59
N GLU A 85 8.50 8.01 8.29
CA GLU A 85 7.85 9.28 8.67
C GLU A 85 7.54 10.17 7.47
N CYS A 86 8.48 10.27 6.52
CA CYS A 86 8.29 11.06 5.30
C CYS A 86 7.32 10.38 4.33
N ASP A 87 7.31 9.05 4.32
CA ASP A 87 6.38 8.23 3.55
C ASP A 87 4.94 8.38 4.09
N ASP A 88 4.72 8.25 5.40
CA ASP A 88 3.41 8.42 6.04
C ASP A 88 2.82 9.83 5.80
N GLU A 89 3.67 10.86 5.76
CA GLU A 89 3.26 12.21 5.38
C GLU A 89 2.76 12.32 3.92
N LEU A 90 3.23 11.46 3.03
CA LEU A 90 2.80 11.39 1.62
C LEU A 90 1.60 10.45 1.44
N ASP A 91 1.61 9.30 2.12
CA ASP A 91 0.55 8.29 2.09
C ASP A 91 -0.72 8.74 2.86
N GLY A 92 -0.57 9.73 3.75
CA GLY A 92 -1.66 10.40 4.48
C GLY A 92 -2.69 11.15 3.62
N LEU A 93 -2.65 11.01 2.29
CA LEU A 93 -3.62 11.53 1.33
C LEU A 93 -4.38 10.42 0.61
N HIS A 94 -4.97 9.51 1.37
CA HIS A 94 -6.00 8.61 0.87
C HIS A 94 -7.09 9.40 0.10
N PRO A 95 -7.44 9.03 -1.15
CA PRO A 95 -8.20 9.87 -2.09
C PRO A 95 -9.68 10.15 -1.71
N ARG A 96 -10.16 9.74 -0.53
CA ARG A 96 -11.58 9.88 -0.15
C ARG A 96 -11.91 10.38 1.26
N THR A 97 -10.95 10.77 2.11
CA THR A 97 -11.30 11.45 3.37
C THR A 97 -10.27 12.50 3.77
N LYS A 98 -10.36 13.69 3.14
CA LYS A 98 -9.73 14.91 3.67
C LYS A 98 -10.35 15.28 5.01
N ARG A 99 -9.87 14.70 6.11
CA ARG A 99 -9.97 15.33 7.43
C ARG A 99 -8.55 15.57 7.93
N THR A 100 -8.12 16.81 7.76
CA THR A 100 -6.95 17.38 8.42
C THR A 100 -7.03 17.02 9.90
N LYS A 101 -6.07 16.23 10.41
CA LYS A 101 -5.82 16.15 11.85
C LYS A 101 -5.38 17.56 12.26
N ILE A 102 -6.33 18.36 12.75
CA ILE A 102 -6.03 19.60 13.43
C ILE A 102 -5.27 19.19 14.70
N GLN A 103 -3.99 19.52 14.74
CA GLN A 103 -3.21 19.45 15.97
C GLN A 103 -3.87 20.38 16.98
N ASN A 104 -4.50 19.83 18.02
CA ASN A 104 -4.85 20.61 19.20
C ASN A 104 -3.65 20.55 20.15
N GLY A 105 -3.10 21.73 20.46
CA GLY A 105 -2.15 21.93 21.54
C GLY A 105 -2.78 21.91 22.92
#